data_AF-A0A7Z0DWC1-F1
#
_entry.id   AF-A0A7Z0DWC1-F1
#
_cell.length_a   1.000
_cell.length_b   1.000
_cell.length_c   1.000
_cell.angle_alpha   90.00
_cell.angle_beta   90.00
_cell.angle_gamma   90.00
#
_symmetry.space_group_name_H-M   'P 1'
#
loop_
_entity.id
_entity.type
_entity.pdbx_description
1 polymer ?
#
loop_
_entity_poly.entity_id
_entity_poly.type
_entity_poly.pdbx_seq_one_letter_code
_entity_poly.pdbx_strand_id
1 'polypeptide(L)' 'MAAWEDRNAASICDRGGMVGKTTRVAKDGISKASNPFCGYVVVEAETIEAAARLFQHHPHITVFPGDGIDIMPLLT' A
#
# COMPACT_ATOMS: atom_id res chain seq x y z
N MET A 1 -9.47 9.56 -4.05
CA MET A 1 -9.55 8.21 -3.45
C MET A 1 -10.75 7.46 -3.97
N ALA A 2 -11.98 7.90 -3.66
CA ALA A 2 -13.23 7.24 -4.09
C ALA A 2 -13.23 6.74 -5.55
N ALA A 3 -12.95 7.61 -6.53
CA ALA A 3 -12.95 7.20 -7.94
C ALA A 3 -11.94 6.08 -8.31
N TRP A 4 -10.79 6.02 -7.63
CA TRP A 4 -9.82 4.93 -7.82
C TRP A 4 -10.32 3.65 -7.17
N GLU A 5 -10.89 3.75 -5.97
CA GLU A 5 -11.46 2.61 -5.25
C GLU A 5 -12.62 2.00 -6.02
N ASP A 6 -13.55 2.82 -6.50
CA ASP A 6 -14.73 2.37 -7.28
C ASP A 6 -14.31 1.64 -8.56
N ARG A 7 -13.32 2.17 -9.29
CA ARG A 7 -12.79 1.56 -10.51
C ARG A 7 -12.13 0.20 -10.26
N ASN A 8 -11.50 0.02 -9.11
CA ASN A 8 -10.70 -1.15 -8.78
C ASN A 8 -11.36 -2.06 -7.74
N ALA A 9 -12.63 -1.84 -7.40
CA ALA A 9 -13.31 -2.49 -6.27
C ALA A 9 -13.24 -4.02 -6.32
N ALA A 10 -13.33 -4.60 -7.52
CA ALA A 10 -13.24 -6.05 -7.72
C ALA A 10 -11.87 -6.65 -7.41
N SER A 11 -10.81 -5.84 -7.42
CA SER A 11 -9.44 -6.28 -7.13
C SER A 11 -9.02 -6.00 -5.69
N ILE A 12 -9.84 -5.31 -4.88
CA ILE A 12 -9.47 -4.96 -3.49
C ILE A 12 -9.94 -6.08 -2.56
N CYS A 13 -9.00 -6.85 -2.01
CA CYS A 13 -9.27 -7.90 -1.03
C CYS A 13 -9.41 -7.33 0.38
N ASP A 14 -8.57 -6.35 0.71
CA ASP A 14 -8.60 -5.62 1.98
C ASP A 14 -8.31 -4.15 1.69
N ARG A 15 -9.18 -3.26 2.18
CA ARG A 15 -9.04 -1.81 2.01
C ARG A 15 -7.86 -1.23 2.82
N GLY A 16 -7.34 -1.99 3.79
CA GLY A 16 -6.24 -1.59 4.63
C GLY A 16 -6.50 -0.26 5.33
N GLY A 17 -5.50 0.62 5.35
CA GLY A 17 -5.65 1.95 5.93
C GLY A 17 -4.35 2.73 6.08
N MET A 18 -4.48 3.96 6.59
CA MET A 18 -3.35 4.80 6.93
C MET A 18 -2.62 4.26 8.16
N VAL A 19 -1.29 4.31 8.15
CA VAL A 19 -0.45 3.78 9.23
C VAL A 19 0.13 4.88 10.11
N GLY A 20 0.38 4.53 11.37
CA GLY A 20 0.91 5.45 12.39
C GLY A 20 2.42 5.31 12.61
N LYS A 21 2.90 5.88 13.71
CA LYS A 21 4.30 5.80 14.12
C LYS A 21 4.73 4.34 14.29
N THR A 22 5.87 3.99 13.71
CA THR A 22 6.37 2.62 13.71
C THR A 22 7.07 2.27 15.02
N THR A 23 6.77 1.08 15.52
CA THR A 23 7.55 0.40 16.55
C THR A 23 8.22 -0.81 15.92
N ARG A 24 9.53 -0.96 16.12
CA ARG A 24 10.28 -2.12 15.66
C ARG A 24 10.47 -3.10 16.81
N VAL A 25 10.21 -4.36 16.53
CA VAL A 25 10.54 -5.51 17.38
C VAL A 25 11.66 -6.28 16.69
N ALA A 26 12.78 -6.46 17.38
CA ALA A 26 13.97 -7.16 16.87
C ALA A 26 14.60 -8.02 17.99
N LYS A 27 15.59 -8.85 17.65
CA LYS A 27 16.25 -9.76 18.60
C LYS A 27 16.86 -9.05 19.81
N ASP A 28 17.28 -7.79 19.62
CA ASP A 28 17.92 -6.93 20.60
C ASP A 28 16.94 -6.03 21.38
N GLY A 29 15.64 -6.07 21.05
CA GLY A 29 14.60 -5.40 21.82
C GLY A 29 13.51 -4.72 20.99
N ILE A 30 12.80 -3.80 21.66
CA ILE A 30 11.67 -3.03 21.11
C ILE A 30 12.03 -1.55 21.13
N SER A 31 11.89 -0.88 19.99
CA SER A 31 12.29 0.53 19.84
C SER A 31 11.38 1.31 18.88
N LYS A 32 11.45 2.64 18.93
CA LYS A 32 10.81 3.49 17.92
C LYS A 32 11.52 3.31 16.58
N ALA A 33 10.77 3.33 15.50
CA ALA A 33 11.30 3.26 14.15
C ALA A 33 10.54 4.22 13.22
N SER A 34 11.09 4.40 12.02
CA SER A 34 10.42 5.08 10.92
C SER A 34 10.47 4.20 9.67
N ASN A 35 9.47 4.38 8.82
CA ASN A 35 9.43 3.85 7.46
C ASN A 35 8.73 4.89 6.57
N PRO A 36 8.88 4.82 5.23
CA PRO A 36 8.30 5.81 4.33
C PRO A 36 6.81 5.57 4.02
N PHE A 37 6.18 4.55 4.59
CA PHE A 37 4.82 4.16 4.24
C PHE A 37 3.79 5.01 4.98
N CYS A 38 2.85 5.57 4.23
CA CYS A 38 1.72 6.31 4.78
C CYS A 38 0.46 5.44 4.95
N GLY A 39 0.33 4.37 4.17
CA GLY A 39 -0.78 3.42 4.25
C GLY A 39 -0.53 2.16 3.43
N TYR A 40 -1.46 1.22 3.50
CA TYR A 40 -1.44 -0.02 2.70
C TYR A 40 -2.86 -0.43 2.29
N VAL A 41 -2.93 -1.29 1.28
CA VAL A 41 -4.13 -1.96 0.77
C VAL A 41 -3.70 -3.33 0.26
N VAL A 42 -4.57 -4.35 0.32
CA VAL A 42 -4.30 -5.66 -0.28
C VAL A 42 -5.17 -5.81 -1.52
N VAL A 43 -4.55 -6.13 -2.64
CA VAL A 43 -5.22 -6.34 -3.92
C VAL A 43 -4.87 -7.71 -4.50
N GLU A 44 -5.77 -8.24 -5.32
CA GLU A 44 -5.57 -9.45 -6.09
C GLU A 44 -5.47 -9.12 -7.59
N ALA A 45 -4.46 -9.70 -8.23
CA ALA A 45 -4.23 -9.60 -9.67
C ALA A 45 -3.44 -10.83 -10.14
N GLU A 46 -3.57 -11.16 -11.42
CA GLU A 46 -2.93 -12.34 -12.03
C GLU A 46 -1.39 -12.25 -12.07
N THR A 47 -0.84 -11.03 -12.13
CA THR A 47 0.60 -10.77 -12.22
C THR A 47 0.99 -9.51 -11.44
N ILE A 48 2.27 -9.36 -11.09
CA ILE A 48 2.76 -8.16 -10.40
C ILE A 48 2.62 -6.91 -11.28
N GLU A 49 2.75 -7.04 -12.60
CA GLU A 49 2.55 -5.95 -13.55
C GLU A 49 1.07 -5.55 -13.62
N ALA A 50 0.15 -6.51 -13.54
CA ALA A 50 -1.29 -6.23 -13.45
C ALA A 50 -1.62 -5.49 -12.14
N ALA A 51 -1.05 -5.92 -11.01
CA ALA A 51 -1.21 -5.22 -9.73
C ALA A 51 -0.67 -3.78 -9.81
N ALA A 52 0.54 -3.58 -10.35
CA ALA A 52 1.13 -2.26 -10.51
C ALA A 52 0.26 -1.32 -11.38
N ARG A 53 -0.36 -1.84 -12.44
CA ARG A 53 -1.27 -1.06 -13.31
C ARG A 53 -2.50 -0.55 -12.56
N LEU A 54 -3.00 -1.26 -11.54
CA LEU A 54 -4.13 -0.77 -10.73
C LEU A 54 -3.81 0.60 -10.11
N PHE A 55 -2.55 0.83 -9.73
CA PHE A 55 -2.09 2.02 -9.03
C PHE A 55 -1.60 3.17 -9.93
N GLN A 56 -1.71 3.04 -11.26
CA GLN A 56 -1.41 4.16 -12.15
C GLN A 56 -2.35 5.34 -11.85
N HIS A 57 -1.75 6.53 -11.74
CA HIS A 57 -2.45 7.78 -11.38
C HIS A 57 -3.19 7.70 -10.04
N HIS A 58 -2.67 6.90 -9.09
CA HIS A 58 -3.24 6.84 -7.75
C HIS A 58 -3.23 8.24 -7.10
N PRO A 59 -4.29 8.62 -6.36
CA PRO A 59 -4.36 9.95 -5.74
C PRO A 59 -3.20 10.26 -4.79
N HIS A 60 -2.55 9.25 -4.21
CA HIS A 60 -1.37 9.47 -3.39
C HIS A 60 -0.14 9.94 -4.16
N ILE A 61 -0.13 9.79 -5.49
CA ILE A 61 0.93 10.24 -6.39
C ILE A 61 0.52 11.55 -7.08
N THR A 62 -0.75 11.68 -7.45
CA THR A 62 -1.21 12.81 -8.30
C THR A 62 -1.88 13.95 -7.52
N VAL A 63 -2.27 13.75 -6.26
CA VAL A 63 -3.00 14.74 -5.45
C VAL A 63 -2.36 14.96 -4.08
N PHE A 64 -2.01 13.88 -3.38
CA PHE A 64 -1.31 13.95 -2.09
C PHE A 64 0.21 13.93 -2.30
N PRO A 65 1.01 14.36 -1.30
CA PRO A 65 2.46 14.48 -1.43
C PRO A 65 3.19 13.13 -1.26
N GLY A 66 2.70 12.06 -1.89
CA GLY A 66 3.37 10.77 -1.94
C GLY A 66 4.17 10.61 -3.22
N ASP A 67 5.33 9.97 -3.13
CA ASP A 67 6.26 9.83 -4.26
C ASP A 67 6.12 8.50 -5.01
N GLY A 68 5.42 7.52 -4.44
CA GLY A 68 5.30 6.20 -5.06
C GLY A 68 4.50 5.18 -4.25
N ILE A 69 4.37 3.99 -4.84
CA ILE A 69 3.69 2.82 -4.27
C ILE A 69 4.57 1.60 -4.54
N ASP A 70 4.98 0.93 -3.47
CA ASP A 70 5.71 -0.32 -3.55
C ASP A 70 4.72 -1.49 -3.63
N ILE A 71 4.92 -2.39 -4.59
CA ILE A 71 4.10 -3.60 -4.76
C ILE A 71 4.90 -4.80 -4.27
N MET A 72 4.33 -5.55 -3.33
CA MET A 72 4.96 -6.72 -2.74
C MET A 72 4.02 -7.93 -2.89
N PRO A 73 4.44 -9.02 -3.55
CA PRO A 73 3.66 -10.25 -3.58
C PRO A 73 3.55 -10.88 -2.19
N LEU A 74 2.36 -11.34 -1.82
CA LEU A 74 2.21 -12.28 -0.71
C LEU A 74 2.71 -13.65 -1.19
N LEU A 75 3.77 -14.14 -0.57
CA LEU A 75 4.32 -15.47 -0.83
C LEU A 75 3.75 -16.44 0.20
N THR A 76 3.26 -17.58 -0.25
CA THR A 76 2.76 -18.69 0.56
C THR A 76 3.63 -19.91 0.40
#